data_AF-A0A354M9C5-F1
#
_entry.id   AF-A0A354M9C5-F1
#
_cell.length_a   1.000
_cell.length_b   1.000
_cell.length_c   1.000
_cell.angle_alpha   90.00
_cell.angle_beta   90.00
_cell.angle_gamma   90.00
#
_symmetry.space_group_name_H-M   'P 1'
#
loop_
_entity.id
_entity.type
_entity.pdbx_description
1 polymer ?
#
loop_
_entity_poly.entity_id
_entity_poly.type
_entity_poly.pdbx_seq_one_letter_code
_entity_poly.pdbx_strand_id
1 'polypeptide(L)' 'EYYGENWDALWDCLRYLFDGEKYIVEIYNLNTLSKELSDECRKMLKIFDRVSSQENNFTYKVIS' A
#
# COMPACT_ATOMS: atom_id res chain seq x y z
N GLU A 1 4.32 0.77 -19.43
CA GLU A 1 3.11 0.00 -19.11
C GLU A 1 3.48 -1.37 -18.52
N TYR A 2 4.29 -1.43 -17.46
CA TYR A 2 4.73 -2.72 -16.86
C TYR A 2 4.05 -3.02 -15.52
N TYR A 3 3.24 -2.10 -15.01
CA TYR A 3 2.53 -2.29 -13.76
C TYR A 3 1.29 -3.16 -14.06
N GLY A 4 1.26 -4.40 -13.58
CA GLY A 4 0.18 -5.35 -13.89
C GLY A 4 -1.21 -4.99 -13.33
N GLU A 5 -1.36 -3.81 -12.71
CA GLU A 5 -2.63 -3.25 -12.20
C GLU A 5 -3.41 -4.19 -11.27
N ASN A 6 -2.69 -4.94 -10.44
CA ASN A 6 -3.25 -5.89 -9.48
C ASN A 6 -2.49 -5.87 -8.14
N TRP A 7 -2.97 -6.63 -7.16
CA TRP A 7 -2.41 -6.66 -5.81
C TRP A 7 -0.99 -7.24 -5.74
N ASP A 8 -0.67 -8.22 -6.58
CA ASP A 8 0.68 -8.78 -6.66
C ASP A 8 1.64 -7.75 -7.27
N ALA A 9 1.21 -7.00 -8.28
CA ALA A 9 2.00 -5.91 -8.86
C ALA A 9 2.26 -4.78 -7.85
N LEU A 10 1.28 -4.44 -7.01
CA LEU A 10 1.46 -3.50 -5.90
C LEU A 10 2.49 -4.00 -4.90
N TRP A 11 2.37 -5.27 -4.49
CA TRP A 11 3.31 -5.92 -3.58
C TRP A 11 4.75 -5.88 -4.11
N ASP A 12 4.94 -6.27 -5.38
CA ASP A 12 6.26 -6.27 -6.02
C ASP A 12 6.84 -4.85 -6.13
N CYS A 13 6.00 -3.83 -6.43
CA CYS A 13 6.46 -2.46 -6.44
C CYS A 13 6.98 -1.99 -5.09
N LEU A 14 6.25 -2.28 -4.00
CA LEU A 14 6.69 -1.87 -2.67
C LEU A 14 7.98 -2.58 -2.25
N ARG A 15 8.18 -3.83 -2.65
CA ARG A 15 9.36 -4.60 -2.22
C ARG A 15 10.60 -4.38 -3.05
N TYR A 16 10.49 -4.04 -4.32
CA TYR A 16 11.65 -4.07 -5.23
C TYR A 16 11.86 -2.78 -6.03
N LEU A 17 10.84 -1.92 -6.18
CA LEU A 17 10.98 -0.72 -7.01
C LEU A 17 11.73 0.40 -6.29
N PHE A 18 11.67 0.42 -4.96
CA PHE A 18 12.21 1.47 -4.10
C PHE A 18 13.37 0.98 -3.23
N ASP A 19 14.12 -0.03 -3.71
CA ASP A 19 15.24 -0.63 -2.99
C ASP A 19 16.27 0.43 -2.55
N GLY A 20 16.58 0.43 -1.25
CA GLY A 20 17.58 1.33 -0.66
C GLY A 20 17.04 2.68 -0.16
N GLU A 21 15.80 3.05 -0.48
CA GLU A 21 15.17 4.27 0.02
C GLU A 21 14.12 3.98 1.10
N LYS A 22 14.07 4.83 2.12
CA LYS A 22 12.96 4.83 3.09
C LYS A 22 11.83 5.69 2.56
N TYR A 23 10.63 5.13 2.50
CA TYR A 23 9.48 5.86 1.99
C TYR A 23 8.22 5.59 2.82
N ILE A 24 7.29 6.54 2.75
CA ILE A 24 6.05 6.53 3.52
C ILE A 24 4.88 6.71 2.55
N VAL A 25 3.86 5.86 2.67
CA VAL A 25 2.58 6.07 2.00
C VAL A 25 1.60 6.72 2.97
N GLU A 26 1.05 7.87 2.60
CA GLU A 26 0.01 8.56 3.35
C GLU A 26 -1.34 8.42 2.64
N ILE A 27 -2.34 7.96 3.36
CA ILE A 27 -3.67 7.68 2.82
C ILE A 27 -4.67 8.59 3.50
N TYR A 28 -5.31 9.47 2.73
CA TYR A 28 -6.23 10.49 3.25
C TYR A 28 -7.69 10.10 2.99
N ASN A 29 -8.57 10.45 3.93
CA ASN A 29 -10.03 10.40 3.77
C ASN A 29 -10.57 9.01 3.36
N LEU A 30 -9.94 7.94 3.85
CA LEU A 30 -10.31 6.55 3.53
C LEU A 30 -11.77 6.24 3.96
N ASN A 31 -12.26 6.93 4.99
CA ASN A 31 -13.62 6.86 5.51
C ASN A 31 -14.68 7.56 4.65
N THR A 32 -14.29 8.38 3.68
CA THR A 32 -15.24 9.07 2.78
C THR A 32 -15.55 8.26 1.52
N LEU A 33 -14.90 7.12 1.34
CA LEU A 33 -15.08 6.26 0.17
C LEU A 33 -16.40 5.49 0.22
N SER A 34 -16.89 5.09 -0.95
CA SER A 34 -18.00 4.14 -1.03
C SER A 34 -17.62 2.82 -0.33
N LYS A 35 -18.62 2.03 0.06
CA LYS A 35 -18.38 0.74 0.73
C LYS A 35 -17.50 -0.19 -0.12
N GLU A 36 -17.76 -0.25 -1.43
CA GLU A 36 -17.01 -1.07 -2.36
C GLU A 36 -15.53 -0.68 -2.41
N LEU A 37 -15.24 0.62 -2.59
CA LEU A 37 -13.87 1.12 -2.58
C LEU A 37 -13.20 0.94 -1.21
N SER A 38 -13.94 1.15 -0.13
CA SER A 38 -13.45 0.91 1.23
C SER A 38 -13.03 -0.53 1.45
N ASP A 39 -13.77 -1.51 0.91
CA ASP A 39 -13.45 -2.93 1.03
C ASP A 39 -12.22 -3.31 0.21
N GLU A 40 -12.00 -2.71 -0.96
CA GLU A 40 -10.74 -2.86 -1.70
C GLU A 40 -9.56 -2.19 -0.99
N CYS A 41 -9.74 -0.98 -0.43
CA CYS A 41 -8.72 -0.33 0.37
C CYS A 41 -8.36 -1.15 1.61
N ARG A 42 -9.28 -1.88 2.23
CA ARG A 42 -8.96 -2.83 3.32
C ARG A 42 -8.02 -3.96 2.86
N LYS A 43 -8.13 -4.42 1.61
CA LYS A 43 -7.17 -5.40 1.05
C LYS A 43 -5.81 -4.75 0.85
N MET A 44 -5.77 -3.54 0.30
CA MET A 44 -4.54 -2.75 0.16
C MET A 44 -3.84 -2.54 1.52
N LEU A 45 -4.58 -2.19 2.58
CA LEU A 45 -4.02 -2.01 3.92
C LEU A 45 -3.39 -3.30 4.45
N LYS A 46 -4.00 -4.48 4.20
CA LYS A 46 -3.40 -5.78 4.57
C LYS A 46 -2.09 -6.06 3.84
N ILE A 47 -1.96 -5.61 2.59
CA ILE A 47 -0.71 -5.69 1.83
C ILE A 47 0.33 -4.79 2.51
N PHE A 48 -0.05 -3.56 2.87
CA PHE A 48 0.86 -2.62 3.54
C PHE A 48 1.29 -3.10 4.94
N ASP A 49 0.39 -3.69 5.73
CA ASP A 49 0.71 -4.34 7.01
C ASP A 49 1.76 -5.43 6.80
N ARG A 50 1.58 -6.25 5.78
CA ARG A 50 2.49 -7.35 5.49
C ARG A 50 3.84 -6.86 4.96
N VAL A 51 3.90 -5.80 4.15
CA VAL A 51 5.19 -5.22 3.71
C VAL A 51 5.91 -4.55 4.87
N SER A 52 5.21 -3.74 5.67
CA SER A 52 5.84 -3.01 6.80
C SER A 52 6.35 -3.92 7.92
N SER A 53 5.81 -5.14 8.03
CA SER A 53 6.34 -6.17 8.94
C SER A 53 7.53 -6.96 8.38
N GLN A 54 7.77 -6.91 7.06
CA GLN A 54 8.84 -7.66 6.38
C GLN A 54 10.01 -6.76 5.97
N GLU A 55 9.75 -5.48 5.72
CA GLU A 55 10.71 -4.53 5.15
C GLU A 55 10.92 -3.34 6.10
N ASN A 56 12.19 -2.98 6.35
CA ASN A 56 12.54 -1.88 7.26
C ASN A 56 12.48 -0.49 6.60
N ASN A 57 12.24 -0.43 5.29
CA ASN A 57 12.26 0.79 4.49
C ASN A 57 10.87 1.30 4.09
N PHE A 58 9.81 0.59 4.46
CA PHE A 58 8.43 0.96 4.18
C PHE A 58 7.59 1.13 5.45
N THR A 59 6.81 2.21 5.51
CA THR A 59 5.72 2.39 6.47
C THR A 59 4.56 3.12 5.79
N TYR A 60 3.38 3.08 6.40
CA TYR A 60 2.24 3.86 5.92
C TYR A 60 1.46 4.49 7.08
N LYS A 61 0.64 5.49 6.77
CA LYS A 61 -0.25 6.16 7.72
C LYS A 61 -1.61 6.41 7.08
N VAL A 62 -2.67 6.20 7.87
CA VAL A 62 -4.02 6.61 7.50
C VAL A 62 -4.33 7.92 8.22
N ILE A 63 -4.70 8.94 7.46
CA ILE A 63 -5.01 10.28 7.93
C ILE A 63 -6.50 10.52 7.64
N SER A 64 -7.25 10.81 8.70
CA SER A 64 -8.68 11.11 8.64
C SER A 64 -8.95 12.61 8.61
#